data_AF-A0A952IC89-F1
#
_entry.id   AF-A0A952IC89-F1
#
_cell.length_a   1.000
_cell.length_b   1.000
_cell.length_c   1.000
_cell.angle_alpha   90.00
_cell.angle_beta   90.00
_cell.angle_gamma   90.00
#
_symmetry.space_group_name_H-M   'P 1'
#
loop_
_entity.id
_entity.type
_entity.pdbx_description
1 polymer ?
#
loop_
_entity_poly.entity_id
_entity_poly.type
_entity_poly.pdbx_seq_one_letter_code
_entity_poly.pdbx_strand_id
1 'polypeptide(L)'
;ACTSLTSIGVPPNWFSVNWKTGKIGYSDRQGDGSRDLTFDASRVMWRMGLDAALGSERAKQYLLAHPFLLNYWQQHHKMPTGFTWKGKPIDGDSTGFQRGGVLVLNHIHQPTYSREQYRKLFAQSFHAGGYWFNDYNEYLHSVIWFSLYSVYALDTYPTSTILAKNAPSRPQKLESNQSVK
;
A
#
# COMPACT_ATOMS: atom_id res chain seq x y z
N ALA A 1 4.52 7.69 -10.62
CA ALA A 1 5.62 8.48 -10.01
C ALA A 1 6.90 7.64 -9.96
N CYS A 2 6.99 6.57 -9.15
CA CYS A 2 8.09 5.59 -9.23
C CYS A 2 7.66 4.21 -9.75
N THR A 3 6.36 3.89 -9.70
CA THR A 3 5.80 2.64 -10.24
C THR A 3 5.99 2.50 -11.75
N SER A 4 6.14 3.60 -12.48
CA SER A 4 6.49 3.63 -13.90
C SER A 4 7.90 3.13 -14.20
N LEU A 5 8.74 2.93 -13.17
CA LEU A 5 10.04 2.29 -13.32
C LEU A 5 9.92 0.75 -13.40
N THR A 6 8.79 0.14 -13.02
CA THR A 6 8.61 -1.31 -13.11
C THR A 6 7.60 -1.64 -14.20
N SER A 7 7.77 -2.77 -14.91
CA SER A 7 6.86 -3.10 -16.02
C SER A 7 5.50 -3.60 -15.53
N ILE A 8 5.41 -4.01 -14.27
CA ILE A 8 4.18 -4.48 -13.63
C ILE A 8 3.49 -3.38 -12.80
N GLY A 9 4.00 -2.15 -12.83
CA GLY A 9 3.39 -1.01 -12.14
C GLY A 9 3.45 -1.10 -10.61
N VAL A 10 4.34 -1.90 -10.03
CA VAL A 10 4.53 -1.97 -8.58
C VAL A 10 5.64 -1.03 -8.11
N PRO A 11 5.65 -0.60 -6.84
CA PRO A 11 6.76 0.19 -6.33
C PRO A 11 8.05 -0.65 -6.29
N PRO A 12 9.20 -0.07 -6.66
CA PRO A 12 10.51 -0.68 -6.42
C PRO A 12 10.92 -0.51 -4.95
N ASN A 13 11.81 -1.36 -4.44
CA ASN A 13 12.39 -1.20 -3.09
C ASN A 13 13.03 0.19 -2.92
N TRP A 14 13.76 0.62 -3.95
CA TRP A 14 14.47 1.89 -3.95
C TRP A 14 14.42 2.54 -5.34
N PHE A 15 14.25 3.85 -5.35
CA PHE A 15 14.40 4.68 -6.55
C PHE A 15 15.26 5.90 -6.20
N SER A 16 15.90 6.48 -7.20
CA SER A 16 16.66 7.71 -7.05
C SER A 16 15.81 8.90 -7.49
N VAL A 17 16.05 10.05 -6.87
CA VAL A 17 15.49 11.33 -7.28
C VAL A 17 16.65 12.27 -7.54
N ASN A 18 16.75 12.78 -8.77
CA ASN A 18 17.67 13.85 -9.08
C ASN A 18 17.11 15.15 -8.51
N TRP A 19 17.68 15.65 -7.40
CA TRP A 19 17.16 16.80 -6.67
C TRP A 19 17.15 18.11 -7.48
N LYS A 20 18.00 18.23 -8.50
CA LYS A 20 18.03 19.42 -9.38
C LYS A 20 16.91 19.43 -10.41
N THR A 21 16.50 18.25 -10.89
CA THR A 21 15.56 18.12 -12.02
C THR A 21 14.23 17.49 -11.64
N GLY A 22 14.10 16.94 -10.44
CA GLY A 22 12.97 16.14 -10.00
C GLY A 22 12.83 14.78 -10.73
N LYS A 23 13.76 14.44 -11.64
CA LYS A 23 13.69 13.19 -12.40
C LYS A 23 13.85 11.98 -11.48
N ILE A 24 12.93 11.03 -11.61
CA ILE A 24 12.94 9.75 -10.91
C ILE A 24 13.66 8.71 -11.78
N GLY A 25 14.53 7.92 -11.18
CA GLY A 25 15.27 6.85 -11.84
C GLY A 25 15.53 5.66 -10.93
N TYR A 26 16.22 4.65 -11.44
CA TYR A 26 16.65 3.53 -10.61
C TYR A 26 17.69 3.96 -9.58
N SER A 27 17.65 3.32 -8.41
CA SER A 27 18.69 3.44 -7.40
C SER A 27 19.82 2.43 -7.69
N ASP A 28 21.04 2.77 -7.31
CA ASP A 28 22.21 1.87 -7.33
C ASP A 28 22.46 1.20 -5.97
N ARG A 29 21.77 1.66 -4.91
CA ARG A 29 21.97 1.28 -3.49
C ARG A 29 21.98 -0.23 -3.22
N GLN A 30 21.39 -1.06 -4.09
CA GLN A 30 21.34 -2.52 -3.96
C GLN A 30 21.44 -3.26 -5.31
N GLY A 31 22.09 -2.67 -6.31
CA GLY A 31 22.15 -3.26 -7.65
C GLY A 31 20.76 -3.50 -8.24
N ASP A 32 20.54 -4.65 -8.87
CA ASP A 32 19.27 -4.99 -9.53
C ASP A 32 18.11 -5.18 -8.54
N GLY A 33 18.38 -5.66 -7.32
CA GLY A 33 17.35 -5.87 -6.28
C GLY A 33 16.71 -4.57 -5.77
N SER A 34 17.31 -3.43 -6.07
CA SER A 34 16.73 -2.11 -5.80
C SER A 34 15.41 -1.89 -6.55
N ARG A 35 15.25 -2.52 -7.72
CA ARG A 35 14.14 -2.33 -8.65
C ARG A 35 12.94 -3.21 -8.33
N ASP A 36 13.18 -4.24 -7.55
CA ASP A 36 12.23 -5.32 -7.30
C ASP A 36 11.21 -4.94 -6.22
N LEU A 37 10.07 -5.62 -6.22
CA LEU A 37 9.09 -5.59 -5.16
C LEU A 37 9.43 -6.68 -4.14
N THR A 38 10.13 -6.33 -3.07
CA THR A 38 10.40 -7.26 -1.97
C THR A 38 10.03 -6.62 -0.62
N PHE A 39 10.80 -6.89 0.43
CA PHE A 39 10.48 -6.54 1.81
C PHE A 39 10.22 -5.05 2.00
N ASP A 40 11.02 -4.17 1.41
CA ASP A 40 10.87 -2.73 1.58
C ASP A 40 9.63 -2.19 0.87
N ALA A 41 9.49 -2.51 -0.42
CA ALA A 41 8.40 -2.03 -1.27
C ALA A 41 7.04 -2.63 -0.92
N SER A 42 6.99 -3.83 -0.34
CA SER A 42 5.73 -4.48 0.09
C SER A 42 4.92 -3.60 1.04
N ARG A 43 5.61 -2.75 1.82
CA ARG A 43 4.98 -1.85 2.81
C ARG A 43 4.17 -0.73 2.19
N VAL A 44 4.42 -0.38 0.93
CA VAL A 44 3.73 0.73 0.26
C VAL A 44 2.22 0.50 0.26
N MET A 45 1.76 -0.75 0.09
CA MET A 45 0.33 -1.05 0.02
C MET A 45 -0.40 -0.69 1.32
N TRP A 46 0.08 -1.14 2.48
CA TRP A 46 -0.57 -0.82 3.76
C TRP A 46 -0.37 0.66 4.15
N ARG A 47 0.76 1.27 3.78
CA ARG A 47 0.99 2.71 4.01
C ARG A 47 0.00 3.57 3.24
N MET A 48 -0.23 3.26 1.96
CA MET A 48 -1.25 3.92 1.16
C MET A 48 -2.66 3.60 1.65
N GLY A 49 -2.90 2.39 2.16
CA GLY A 49 -4.18 2.02 2.79
C GLY A 49 -4.49 2.91 4.00
N LEU A 50 -3.50 3.14 4.86
CA LEU A 50 -3.63 4.07 5.98
C LEU A 50 -3.83 5.52 5.52
N ASP A 51 -3.07 5.99 4.53
CA ASP A 51 -3.24 7.35 4.01
C ASP A 51 -4.64 7.55 3.40
N ALA A 52 -5.15 6.54 2.70
CA ALA A 52 -6.52 6.54 2.20
C ALA A 52 -7.56 6.58 3.33
N ALA A 53 -7.36 5.82 4.42
CA ALA A 53 -8.22 5.87 5.61
C ALA A 53 -8.21 7.26 6.29
N LEU A 54 -7.10 7.99 6.20
CA LEU A 54 -7.00 9.36 6.69
C LEU A 54 -7.60 10.40 5.73
N GLY A 55 -8.14 9.95 4.59
CA GLY A 55 -8.89 10.77 3.64
C GLY A 55 -8.13 11.17 2.38
N SER A 56 -6.95 10.60 2.12
CA SER A 56 -6.19 10.84 0.89
C SER A 56 -6.81 10.10 -0.30
N GLU A 57 -7.60 10.82 -1.11
CA GLU A 57 -8.15 10.26 -2.35
C GLU A 57 -7.05 9.85 -3.33
N ARG A 58 -5.89 10.53 -3.31
CA ARG A 58 -4.72 10.16 -4.12
C ARG A 58 -4.16 8.79 -3.74
N ALA A 59 -4.13 8.45 -2.45
CA ALA A 59 -3.68 7.14 -2.00
C ALA A 59 -4.68 6.03 -2.38
N LYS A 60 -5.98 6.32 -2.29
CA LYS A 60 -7.02 5.41 -2.75
C LYS A 60 -6.92 5.14 -4.25
N GLN A 61 -6.80 6.19 -5.06
CA GLN A 61 -6.59 6.10 -6.51
C GLN A 61 -5.30 5.35 -6.85
N TYR A 62 -4.23 5.57 -6.09
CA TYR A 62 -3.00 4.81 -6.24
C TYR A 62 -3.24 3.31 -6.05
N LEU A 63 -3.94 2.89 -5.00
CA LEU A 63 -4.21 1.47 -4.76
C LEU A 63 -5.08 0.84 -5.86
N LEU A 64 -6.12 1.55 -6.32
CA LEU A 64 -6.99 1.10 -7.41
C LEU A 64 -6.23 0.93 -8.75
N ALA A 65 -5.23 1.79 -9.00
CA ALA A 65 -4.46 1.78 -10.25
C ALA A 65 -3.36 0.70 -10.29
N HIS A 66 -3.04 0.04 -9.16
CA HIS A 66 -1.94 -0.93 -9.08
C HIS A 66 -2.39 -2.29 -8.53
N PRO A 67 -3.28 -3.02 -9.23
CA PRO A 67 -3.91 -4.26 -8.72
C PRO A 67 -3.03 -5.51 -8.83
N PHE A 68 -1.76 -5.39 -9.27
CA PHE A 68 -0.90 -6.52 -9.63
C PHE A 68 -0.89 -7.65 -8.58
N LEU A 69 -0.67 -7.32 -7.31
CA LEU A 69 -0.63 -8.34 -6.23
C LEU A 69 -1.99 -9.02 -6.03
N LEU A 70 -3.09 -8.26 -6.13
CA LEU A 70 -4.43 -8.80 -6.03
C LEU A 70 -4.72 -9.77 -7.18
N ASN A 71 -4.40 -9.37 -8.40
CA ASN A 71 -4.56 -10.20 -9.60
C ASN A 71 -3.73 -11.48 -9.51
N TYR A 72 -2.46 -11.36 -9.10
CA TYR A 72 -1.58 -12.52 -8.93
C TYR A 72 -2.15 -13.50 -7.90
N TRP A 73 -2.61 -13.00 -6.74
CA TRP A 73 -3.25 -13.84 -5.73
C TRP A 73 -4.51 -14.54 -6.25
N GLN A 74 -5.37 -13.82 -6.98
CA GLN A 74 -6.60 -14.37 -7.55
C GLN A 74 -6.32 -15.47 -8.58
N GLN A 75 -5.22 -15.36 -9.34
CA GLN A 75 -4.84 -16.33 -10.37
C GLN A 75 -4.10 -17.55 -9.82
N HIS A 76 -3.21 -17.35 -8.85
CA HIS A 76 -2.28 -18.39 -8.41
C HIS A 76 -2.58 -18.97 -7.02
N HIS A 77 -3.40 -18.29 -6.21
CA HIS A 77 -3.70 -18.66 -4.82
C HIS A 77 -2.46 -18.91 -3.94
N LYS A 78 -1.31 -18.35 -4.34
CA LYS A 78 -0.04 -18.38 -3.63
C LYS A 78 0.62 -17.02 -3.82
N MET A 79 1.38 -16.59 -2.83
CA MET A 79 2.23 -15.40 -2.95
C MET A 79 3.70 -15.78 -2.76
N PRO A 80 4.60 -15.40 -3.67
CA PRO A 80 6.05 -15.50 -3.47
C PRO A 80 6.53 -14.47 -2.44
N THR A 81 7.82 -14.54 -2.08
CA THR A 81 8.46 -13.56 -1.19
C THR A 81 8.50 -12.15 -1.80
N GLY A 82 8.59 -12.09 -3.12
CA GLY A 82 8.57 -10.85 -3.88
C GLY A 82 8.49 -11.11 -5.38
N PHE A 83 8.64 -10.04 -6.14
CA PHE A 83 8.63 -10.05 -7.59
C PHE A 83 9.77 -9.20 -8.12
N THR A 84 10.38 -9.65 -9.21
CA THR A 84 11.28 -8.78 -9.95
C THR A 84 10.51 -7.59 -10.51
N TRP A 85 11.22 -6.53 -10.89
CA TRP A 85 10.62 -5.37 -11.58
C TRP A 85 9.88 -5.73 -12.88
N LYS A 86 10.14 -6.93 -13.43
CA LYS A 86 9.46 -7.50 -14.59
C LYS A 86 8.24 -8.37 -14.25
N GLY A 87 7.98 -8.61 -12.98
CA GLY A 87 6.89 -9.48 -12.51
C GLY A 87 7.23 -10.96 -12.42
N LYS A 88 8.50 -11.35 -12.54
CA LYS A 88 8.90 -12.73 -12.27
C LYS A 88 8.84 -12.95 -10.75
N PRO A 89 8.15 -13.99 -10.24
CA PRO A 89 8.23 -14.38 -8.83
C PRO A 89 9.69 -14.59 -8.40
N ILE A 90 10.05 -14.06 -7.23
CA ILE A 90 11.32 -14.37 -6.56
C ILE A 90 11.04 -15.54 -5.63
N ASP A 91 11.71 -16.66 -5.87
CA ASP A 91 11.45 -17.91 -5.14
C ASP A 91 11.89 -17.84 -3.68
N GLY A 92 11.12 -18.56 -2.88
CA GLY A 92 11.13 -18.64 -1.42
C GLY A 92 9.74 -19.11 -1.03
N ASP A 93 9.62 -19.88 0.05
CA ASP A 93 8.31 -20.32 0.52
C ASP A 93 7.33 -19.15 0.66
N SER A 94 6.03 -19.43 0.59
CA SER A 94 5.03 -18.36 0.62
C SER A 94 5.13 -17.60 1.93
N THR A 95 5.73 -16.41 1.88
CA THR A 95 5.84 -15.54 3.04
C THR A 95 4.65 -14.60 3.06
N GLY A 96 4.09 -14.37 4.25
CA GLY A 96 2.93 -13.49 4.40
C GLY A 96 3.18 -12.02 4.04
N PHE A 97 4.41 -11.62 3.67
CA PHE A 97 4.77 -10.23 3.37
C PHE A 97 3.90 -9.62 2.27
N GLN A 98 3.76 -10.31 1.14
CA GLN A 98 2.94 -9.80 0.04
C GLN A 98 1.44 -9.98 0.31
N ARG A 99 1.05 -10.95 1.15
CA ARG A 99 -0.35 -11.20 1.52
C ARG A 99 -0.97 -9.99 2.23
N GLY A 100 -0.18 -9.22 2.97
CA GLY A 100 -0.64 -7.99 3.61
C GLY A 100 -1.13 -6.98 2.58
N GLY A 101 -0.33 -6.73 1.53
CA GLY A 101 -0.71 -5.88 0.41
C GLY A 101 -1.93 -6.38 -0.34
N VAL A 102 -2.06 -7.70 -0.56
CA VAL A 102 -3.25 -8.30 -1.17
C VAL A 102 -4.51 -7.99 -0.37
N LEU A 103 -4.45 -8.12 0.96
CA LEU A 103 -5.60 -7.85 1.82
C LEU A 103 -6.06 -6.38 1.69
N VAL A 104 -5.12 -5.44 1.69
CA VAL A 104 -5.41 -4.00 1.55
C VAL A 104 -6.01 -3.69 0.18
N LEU A 105 -5.38 -4.18 -0.90
CA LEU A 105 -5.88 -4.00 -2.26
C LEU A 105 -7.28 -4.60 -2.42
N ASN A 106 -7.50 -5.83 -1.93
CA ASN A 106 -8.82 -6.44 -1.97
C ASN A 106 -9.87 -5.59 -1.27
N HIS A 107 -9.57 -5.04 -0.10
CA HIS A 107 -10.51 -4.19 0.62
C HIS A 107 -10.82 -2.88 -0.13
N ILE A 108 -9.82 -2.25 -0.74
CA ILE A 108 -10.03 -1.04 -1.57
C ILE A 108 -10.93 -1.33 -2.78
N HIS A 109 -10.75 -2.48 -3.44
CA HIS A 109 -11.55 -2.86 -4.61
C HIS A 109 -12.93 -3.43 -4.23
N GLN A 110 -13.02 -4.16 -3.11
CA GLN A 110 -14.20 -4.93 -2.69
C GLN A 110 -14.33 -4.92 -1.15
N PRO A 111 -14.79 -3.82 -0.55
CA PRO A 111 -14.78 -3.63 0.91
C PRO A 111 -15.52 -4.74 1.68
N THR A 112 -16.64 -5.24 1.14
CA THR A 112 -17.51 -6.25 1.75
C THR A 112 -16.87 -7.63 1.90
N TYR A 113 -15.78 -7.91 1.16
CA TYR A 113 -15.14 -9.23 1.13
C TYR A 113 -13.87 -9.34 1.99
N SER A 114 -13.49 -8.29 2.72
CA SER A 114 -12.24 -8.24 3.50
C SER A 114 -12.13 -9.34 4.56
N ARG A 115 -13.24 -9.72 5.21
CA ARG A 115 -13.27 -10.78 6.23
C ARG A 115 -13.01 -12.17 5.65
N GLU A 116 -13.61 -12.47 4.50
CA GLU A 116 -13.35 -13.73 3.79
C GLU A 116 -11.89 -13.79 3.33
N GLN A 117 -11.40 -12.67 2.79
CA GLN A 117 -10.03 -12.58 2.32
C GLN A 117 -9.01 -12.73 3.46
N TYR A 118 -9.28 -12.17 4.64
CA TYR A 118 -8.48 -12.43 5.84
C TYR A 118 -8.42 -13.92 6.19
N ARG A 119 -9.57 -14.62 6.14
CA ARG A 119 -9.62 -16.06 6.44
C ARG A 119 -8.74 -16.86 5.49
N LYS A 120 -8.78 -16.54 4.19
CA LYS A 120 -7.97 -17.19 3.15
C LYS A 120 -6.48 -16.89 3.29
N LEU A 121 -6.11 -15.66 3.63
CA LEU A 121 -4.71 -15.23 3.64
C LEU A 121 -3.97 -15.57 4.95
N PHE A 122 -4.66 -15.48 6.09
CA PHE A 122 -4.00 -15.38 7.40
C PHE A 122 -4.60 -16.24 8.50
N ALA A 123 -5.92 -16.44 8.56
CA ALA A 123 -6.55 -17.07 9.73
C ALA A 123 -6.03 -18.49 10.01
N GLN A 124 -5.78 -19.27 8.96
CA GLN A 124 -5.26 -20.63 9.09
C GLN A 124 -3.83 -20.69 9.64
N SER A 125 -3.10 -19.59 9.54
CA SER A 125 -1.69 -19.51 9.98
C SER A 125 -1.54 -18.75 11.29
N PHE A 126 -2.64 -18.28 11.91
CA PHE A 126 -2.60 -17.54 13.17
C PHE A 126 -2.57 -18.51 14.35
N HIS A 127 -1.64 -18.28 15.27
CA HIS A 127 -1.47 -19.07 16.48
C HIS A 127 -1.96 -18.29 17.71
N ALA A 128 -2.43 -19.02 18.73
CA ALA A 128 -2.91 -18.43 19.99
C ALA A 128 -1.84 -17.59 20.72
N GLY A 129 -0.55 -17.82 20.44
CA GLY A 129 0.56 -17.01 20.93
C GLY A 129 0.72 -15.63 20.26
N GLY A 130 -0.18 -15.24 19.35
CA GLY A 130 -0.20 -13.90 18.75
C GLY A 130 0.68 -13.72 17.51
N TYR A 131 1.03 -14.82 16.83
CA TYR A 131 1.90 -14.81 15.65
C TYR A 131 1.27 -15.52 14.45
N TRP A 132 1.78 -15.20 13.26
CA TRP A 132 1.45 -15.91 12.02
C TRP A 132 2.63 -16.72 11.50
N PHE A 133 2.36 -17.93 11.01
CA PHE A 133 3.31 -18.86 10.37
C PHE A 133 4.40 -19.41 11.29
N ASN A 134 5.20 -18.55 11.92
CA ASN A 134 6.21 -18.88 12.92
C ASN A 134 6.30 -17.75 13.96
N ASP A 135 6.94 -17.99 15.09
CA ASP A 135 7.01 -17.07 16.24
C ASP A 135 8.23 -16.14 16.23
N TYR A 136 9.19 -16.34 15.32
CA TYR A 136 10.46 -15.62 15.31
C TYR A 136 10.58 -14.52 14.24
N ASN A 137 9.65 -14.45 13.26
CA ASN A 137 9.73 -13.46 12.18
C ASN A 137 8.98 -12.15 12.53
N GLU A 138 9.59 -11.35 13.40
CA GLU A 138 9.02 -10.08 13.88
C GLU A 138 8.63 -9.12 12.74
N TYR A 139 9.47 -9.06 11.69
CA TYR A 139 9.21 -8.17 10.56
C TYR A 139 7.94 -8.59 9.80
N LEU A 140 7.74 -9.90 9.60
CA LEU A 140 6.53 -10.45 9.00
C LEU A 140 5.29 -10.10 9.80
N HIS A 141 5.33 -10.34 11.12
CA HIS A 141 4.19 -10.04 11.99
C HIS A 141 3.84 -8.56 11.98
N SER A 142 4.84 -7.69 11.99
CA SER A 142 4.64 -6.24 11.91
C SER A 142 3.92 -5.86 10.62
N VAL A 143 4.36 -6.38 9.46
CA VAL A 143 3.72 -6.10 8.17
C VAL A 143 2.27 -6.60 8.14
N ILE A 144 1.99 -7.78 8.70
CA ILE A 144 0.63 -8.32 8.78
C ILE A 144 -0.23 -7.44 9.68
N TRP A 145 0.22 -7.11 10.89
CA TRP A 145 -0.49 -6.23 11.82
C TRP A 145 -0.81 -4.88 11.21
N PHE A 146 0.16 -4.23 10.54
CA PHE A 146 -0.09 -2.95 9.89
C PHE A 146 -1.05 -3.05 8.71
N SER A 147 -1.02 -4.16 7.97
CA SER A 147 -1.98 -4.41 6.89
C SER A 147 -3.40 -4.58 7.45
N LEU A 148 -3.56 -5.36 8.52
CA LEU A 148 -4.85 -5.53 9.21
C LEU A 148 -5.36 -4.20 9.77
N TYR A 149 -4.49 -3.44 10.42
CA TYR A 149 -4.84 -2.12 10.95
C TYR A 149 -5.25 -1.16 9.84
N SER A 150 -4.60 -1.20 8.68
CA SER A 150 -4.98 -0.34 7.55
C SER A 150 -6.38 -0.65 7.02
N VAL A 151 -6.77 -1.93 6.96
CA VAL A 151 -8.13 -2.32 6.58
C VAL A 151 -9.14 -1.91 7.65
N TYR A 152 -8.83 -2.16 8.93
CA TYR A 152 -9.68 -1.71 10.03
C TYR A 152 -9.89 -0.19 10.01
N ALA A 153 -8.83 0.59 9.75
CA ALA A 153 -8.88 2.04 9.66
C ALA A 153 -9.74 2.51 8.48
N LEU A 154 -9.67 1.84 7.33
CA LEU A 154 -10.52 2.13 6.16
C LEU A 154 -12.01 1.94 6.47
N ASP A 155 -12.36 0.95 7.28
CA ASP A 155 -13.74 0.74 7.75
C ASP A 155 -14.17 1.74 8.83
N THR A 156 -13.25 2.13 9.72
CA THR A 156 -13.56 2.89 10.94
C THR A 156 -13.59 4.40 10.73
N TYR A 157 -12.74 4.90 9.82
CA TYR A 157 -12.58 6.33 9.57
C TYR A 157 -13.12 6.72 8.19
N PRO A 158 -14.45 6.72 7.97
CA PRO A 158 -14.98 7.17 6.70
C PRO A 158 -14.57 8.62 6.45
N THR A 159 -14.04 8.87 5.26
CA THR A 159 -13.40 10.11 4.80
C THR A 159 -14.23 11.38 5.07
N SER A 160 -15.55 11.24 5.16
CA SER A 160 -16.49 12.31 5.51
C SER A 160 -16.28 12.88 6.92
N THR A 161 -15.77 12.10 7.87
CA THR A 161 -15.67 12.49 9.28
C THR A 161 -14.39 13.28 9.58
N ILE A 162 -13.30 13.03 8.84
CA ILE A 162 -11.99 13.67 9.07
C ILE A 162 -11.91 15.02 8.38
N LEU A 163 -12.39 15.12 7.13
CA LEU A 163 -12.34 16.38 6.37
C LEU A 163 -13.28 17.46 6.95
N ALA A 164 -14.36 17.06 7.61
CA ALA A 164 -15.28 17.99 8.26
C ALA A 164 -14.68 18.67 9.52
N LYS A 165 -13.74 18.02 10.21
CA LYS A 165 -13.13 18.56 11.45
C LYS A 165 -11.93 19.46 11.22
N ASN A 166 -11.25 19.33 10.07
CA ASN A 166 -9.98 20.01 9.80
C ASN A 166 -10.02 20.94 8.57
N ALA A 167 -11.20 21.26 8.04
CA ALA A 167 -11.31 22.27 6.98
C ALA A 167 -10.91 23.64 7.56
N PRO A 168 -9.82 24.27 7.08
CA PRO A 168 -9.51 25.64 7.47
C PRO A 168 -10.67 26.54 7.04
N SER A 169 -11.17 27.37 7.96
CA SER A 169 -12.15 28.41 7.64
C SER A 169 -11.59 29.26 6.51
N ARG A 170 -12.19 29.19 5.33
CA ARG A 170 -11.80 30.00 4.17
C ARG A 170 -11.85 31.47 4.61
N PRO A 171 -10.74 32.23 4.53
CA PRO A 171 -10.81 33.65 4.83
C PRO A 171 -11.81 34.29 3.88
N GLN A 172 -12.79 35.02 4.43
CA GLN A 172 -13.71 35.83 3.65
C GLN A 172 -12.87 36.76 2.76
N LYS A 173 -13.11 36.72 1.45
CA LYS A 173 -12.55 37.72 0.53
C LYS A 173 -12.98 39.08 1.06
N LEU A 174 -12.00 39.91 1.42
CA LEU A 174 -12.20 41.35 1.54
C LEU A 174 -12.64 41.85 0.16
N GLU A 175 -13.91 42.21 0.03
CA GLU A 175 -14.40 42.91 -1.15
C GLU A 175 -13.68 44.24 -1.24
N SER A 176 -12.85 44.38 -2.26
CA SER A 176 -12.24 45.65 -2.65
C SER A 176 -13.34 46.59 -3.11
N ASN A 177 -13.68 47.58 -2.29
CA ASN A 177 -14.48 48.73 -2.72
C ASN A 177 -13.68 49.50 -3.78
N GLN A 178 -13.99 49.26 -5.06
CA GLN A 178 -13.76 50.24 -6.10
C GLN A 178 -14.90 51.25 -6.06
N SER A 179 -14.67 52.41 -5.47
CA SER A 179 -15.43 53.62 -5.78
C SER A 179 -14.56 54.52 -6.63
N VAL A 180 -14.81 54.44 -7.94
CA VAL A 180 -14.44 55.45 -8.92
C VAL A 180 -15.19 56.74 -8.57
N LYS A 181 -14.44 57.82 -8.32
CA LYS A 181 -14.62 59.16 -8.90
C LYS A 181 -13.44 60.04 -8.53
#